data_AF-A0A4U0WWG4-F1
#
_entry.id   AF-A0A4U0WWG4-F1
#
_cell.length_a   1.000
_cell.length_b   1.000
_cell.length_c   1.000
_cell.angle_alpha   90.00
_cell.angle_beta   90.00
_cell.angle_gamma   90.00
#
_symmetry.space_group_name_H-M   'P 1'
#
loop_
_entity.id
_entity.type
_entity.pdbx_description
1 polymer ?
#
loop_
_entity_poly.entity_id
_entity_poly.type
_entity_poly.pdbx_seq_one_letter_code
_entity_poly.pdbx_strand_id
1 'polypeptide(L)'
;VEAAEEAEPSPQKKRARTSKSKKSEDVESLVAKAATVADTAKSSPAKKAKKAKDTSYGLTPGQTPYPDWPHPTPEECQEVNRILSKAHGEVKAPKTIPMPSLEVSGCGEVPSVLDALIRTRLSAATTGANSSRAFQGLVKTFGIIQEGVGKGSVDWDKVRRADLSEVFEAIKSGGLAKVKSKDIKDILQRVYEENQARKDTYKEAEASNKSSGPAGADNASEEDKKAEVERAESNVLSLDHLHMLSNDEAFAQLVKYPGIDPKTASCVLLFCLQRPSFAVDTHVFRLCKYLRWVPPDKATRNSTYAHCEVRVPDDLKYPLHQLLIRHGKSCPRCRAATGEGGGSWKDGCPIDHLVTRTGARKGGVDGAGKKGKAKNGKAKKEKGKKRAVSEESSELSDVASEDLTSEEEAPSDLEMEDD
;
A
#
# COMPACT_ATOMS: atom_id res chain seq x y z
N VAL A 1 -28.46 27.22 69.12
CA VAL A 1 -29.74 26.54 69.40
C VAL A 1 -30.42 26.43 68.05
N GLU A 2 -30.49 25.31 67.33
CA GLU A 2 -30.35 23.87 67.63
C GLU A 2 -29.46 23.18 66.59
N ALA A 3 -28.92 22.03 66.97
CA ALA A 3 -28.00 21.19 66.22
C ALA A 3 -28.73 20.13 65.38
N ALA A 4 -28.08 19.65 64.32
CA ALA A 4 -28.22 18.29 63.84
C ALA A 4 -26.85 17.79 63.34
N GLU A 5 -26.51 16.60 63.79
CA GLU A 5 -25.19 15.98 63.86
C GLU A 5 -24.98 14.96 62.71
N GLU A 6 -23.74 14.88 62.24
CA GLU A 6 -23.01 13.79 61.57
C GLU A 6 -23.63 12.91 60.46
N ALA A 7 -22.89 12.79 59.33
CA ALA A 7 -22.24 11.52 58.94
C ALA A 7 -21.45 11.66 57.61
N GLU A 8 -20.12 11.48 57.66
CA GLU A 8 -19.29 11.18 56.49
C GLU A 8 -19.44 9.72 56.06
N PRO A 9 -19.53 9.39 54.75
CA PRO A 9 -19.33 8.03 54.27
C PRO A 9 -17.91 7.80 53.72
N SER A 10 -17.29 6.79 54.33
CA SER A 10 -16.01 6.11 54.05
C SER A 10 -15.70 5.70 52.60
N PRO A 11 -14.41 5.43 52.28
CA PRO A 11 -13.89 5.23 50.93
C PRO A 11 -14.27 3.86 50.33
N GLN A 12 -14.81 3.87 49.11
CA GLN A 12 -15.13 2.64 48.40
C GLN A 12 -13.87 1.95 47.87
N LYS A 13 -13.72 0.69 48.29
CA LYS A 13 -12.66 -0.27 47.98
C LYS A 13 -12.38 -0.40 46.49
N LYS A 14 -11.12 -0.23 46.10
CA LYS A 14 -10.56 -0.67 44.81
C LYS A 14 -10.83 -2.17 44.66
N ARG A 15 -11.67 -2.57 43.70
CA ARG A 15 -11.78 -3.97 43.26
C ARG A 15 -10.50 -4.31 42.50
N ALA A 16 -9.63 -5.08 43.15
CA ALA A 16 -8.52 -5.77 42.49
C ALA A 16 -9.08 -6.65 41.37
N ARG A 17 -8.78 -6.29 40.12
CA ARG A 17 -9.04 -7.15 38.97
C ARG A 17 -7.92 -8.19 38.95
N THR A 18 -8.24 -9.40 39.38
CA THR A 18 -7.40 -10.59 39.26
C THR A 18 -6.97 -10.76 37.79
N SER A 19 -5.67 -10.63 37.55
CA SER A 19 -5.04 -10.90 36.26
C SER A 19 -5.15 -12.40 35.98
N LYS A 20 -6.08 -12.79 35.11
CA LYS A 20 -6.10 -14.12 34.52
C LYS A 20 -4.95 -14.16 33.51
N SER A 21 -3.80 -14.69 33.95
CA SER A 21 -2.63 -14.94 33.12
C SER A 21 -3.06 -15.69 31.86
N LYS A 22 -3.01 -15.00 30.72
CA LYS A 22 -3.22 -15.59 29.40
C LYS A 22 -1.87 -16.20 29.03
N LYS A 23 -1.79 -17.53 29.21
CA LYS A 23 -0.63 -18.36 28.85
C LYS A 23 -0.15 -17.94 27.45
N SER A 24 1.07 -17.44 27.35
CA SER A 24 1.75 -17.22 26.08
C SER A 24 1.80 -18.55 25.34
N GLU A 25 1.18 -18.62 24.17
CA GLU A 25 1.38 -19.77 23.29
C GLU A 25 2.83 -19.77 22.82
N ASP A 26 3.50 -20.90 23.07
CA ASP A 26 4.91 -21.09 22.81
C ASP A 26 5.20 -21.10 21.31
N VAL A 27 6.27 -20.42 20.89
CA VAL A 27 6.67 -20.23 19.50
C VAL A 27 6.90 -21.59 18.82
N GLU A 28 7.41 -22.56 19.59
CA GLU A 28 7.65 -23.94 19.16
C GLU A 28 6.34 -24.71 18.89
N SER A 29 5.28 -24.43 19.65
CA SER A 29 3.95 -25.05 19.43
C SER A 29 3.32 -24.59 18.11
N LEU A 30 3.61 -23.38 17.65
CA LEU A 30 3.11 -22.84 16.39
C LEU A 30 3.93 -23.37 15.20
N VAL A 31 5.24 -23.58 15.40
CA VAL A 31 6.14 -24.22 14.41
C VAL A 31 5.78 -25.70 14.20
N ALA A 32 5.48 -26.44 15.28
CA ALA A 32 5.06 -27.85 15.19
C ALA A 32 3.70 -28.04 14.50
N LYS A 33 2.74 -27.13 14.71
CA LYS A 33 1.46 -27.12 13.97
C LYS A 33 1.62 -26.74 12.49
N ALA A 34 2.70 -26.05 12.12
CA ALA A 34 3.02 -25.74 10.73
C ALA A 34 3.74 -26.90 10.02
N ALA A 35 4.61 -27.63 10.73
CA ALA A 35 5.35 -28.78 10.20
C ALA A 35 4.44 -30.01 9.95
N THR A 36 3.43 -30.25 10.79
CA THR A 36 2.51 -31.40 10.65
C THR A 36 1.56 -31.33 9.44
N VAL A 37 1.39 -30.15 8.84
CA VAL A 37 0.64 -29.99 7.57
C VAL A 37 1.52 -30.32 6.35
N ALA A 38 2.84 -30.35 6.50
CA ALA A 38 3.77 -30.67 5.42
C ALA A 38 3.98 -32.18 5.22
N ASP A 39 3.83 -33.00 6.26
CA ASP A 39 4.13 -34.45 6.19
C ASP A 39 2.94 -35.34 5.75
N THR A 40 1.71 -34.83 5.78
CA THR A 40 0.53 -35.60 5.31
C THR A 40 0.31 -35.51 3.78
N ALA A 41 1.20 -34.85 3.03
CA ALA A 41 1.14 -34.75 1.58
C ALA A 41 1.85 -35.90 0.82
N LYS A 42 2.44 -36.87 1.53
CA LYS A 42 3.13 -38.04 0.94
C LYS A 42 2.39 -39.36 1.21
N SER A 43 1.12 -39.46 0.85
CA SER A 43 0.53 -40.73 0.36
C SER A 43 -0.89 -40.50 -0.19
N SER A 44 -1.18 -41.08 -1.36
CA SER A 44 -2.50 -41.23 -2.02
C SER A 44 -2.96 -40.15 -3.04
N PRO A 45 -3.75 -40.55 -4.06
CA PRO A 45 -3.39 -40.32 -5.47
C PRO A 45 -4.01 -39.07 -6.12
N ALA A 46 -3.32 -38.63 -7.19
CA ALA A 46 -3.67 -37.65 -8.23
C ALA A 46 -5.01 -36.89 -8.05
N LYS A 47 -4.95 -35.71 -7.42
CA LYS A 47 -6.02 -34.70 -7.52
C LYS A 47 -5.74 -33.74 -8.67
N LYS A 48 -6.77 -33.53 -9.50
CA LYS A 48 -6.84 -32.63 -10.65
C LYS A 48 -6.14 -31.28 -10.37
N ALA A 49 -5.35 -30.84 -11.34
CA ALA A 49 -4.69 -29.53 -11.36
C ALA A 49 -5.67 -28.41 -10.98
N LYS A 50 -5.34 -27.63 -9.95
CA LYS A 50 -6.07 -26.41 -9.61
C LYS A 50 -5.92 -25.43 -10.79
N LYS A 51 -7.05 -24.96 -11.34
CA LYS A 51 -7.08 -23.86 -12.32
C LYS A 51 -6.20 -22.71 -11.81
N ALA A 52 -5.32 -22.20 -12.66
CA ALA A 52 -4.58 -20.97 -12.41
C ALA A 52 -5.56 -19.86 -11.99
N LYS A 53 -5.28 -19.15 -10.89
CA LYS A 53 -6.04 -17.96 -10.53
C LYS A 53 -5.84 -16.93 -11.62
N ASP A 54 -6.93 -16.34 -12.10
CA ASP A 54 -6.89 -15.21 -13.01
C ASP A 54 -6.14 -14.04 -12.35
N THR A 55 -4.97 -13.71 -12.89
CA THR A 55 -4.08 -12.64 -12.41
C THR A 55 -4.38 -11.30 -13.09
N SER A 56 -5.38 -11.23 -13.96
CA SER A 56 -5.77 -9.98 -14.65
C SER A 56 -6.42 -8.97 -13.69
N TYR A 57 -6.90 -9.42 -12.52
CA TYR A 57 -7.64 -8.58 -11.56
C TYR A 57 -8.90 -7.91 -12.14
N GLY A 58 -9.38 -8.40 -13.29
CA GLY A 58 -10.46 -7.79 -14.07
C GLY A 58 -10.08 -6.42 -14.65
N LEU A 59 -8.78 -6.16 -14.86
CA LEU A 59 -8.29 -4.91 -15.42
C LEU A 59 -8.48 -4.87 -16.94
N THR A 60 -8.74 -3.68 -17.45
CA THR A 60 -8.89 -3.38 -18.89
C THR A 60 -7.88 -2.31 -19.29
N PRO A 61 -6.60 -2.67 -19.53
CA PRO A 61 -5.57 -1.70 -19.90
C PRO A 61 -6.01 -0.85 -21.11
N GLY A 62 -5.83 0.47 -21.01
CA GLY A 62 -6.22 1.42 -22.05
C GLY A 62 -7.73 1.57 -22.29
N GLN A 63 -8.59 0.86 -21.54
CA GLN A 63 -10.05 0.91 -21.73
C GLN A 63 -10.78 1.16 -20.42
N THR A 64 -11.74 2.08 -20.47
CA THR A 64 -12.61 2.35 -19.32
C THR A 64 -13.63 1.22 -19.14
N PRO A 65 -13.85 0.70 -17.92
CA PRO A 65 -14.96 -0.19 -17.62
C PRO A 65 -16.34 0.52 -17.61
N TYR A 66 -16.34 1.85 -17.74
CA TYR A 66 -17.52 2.71 -17.77
C TYR A 66 -17.50 3.58 -19.03
N PRO A 67 -17.87 3.03 -20.20
CA PRO A 67 -17.87 3.78 -21.46
C PRO A 67 -18.84 4.97 -21.43
N ASP A 68 -20.01 4.77 -20.80
CA ASP A 68 -21.07 5.78 -20.72
C ASP A 68 -20.88 6.78 -19.54
N TRP A 69 -19.76 6.69 -18.81
CA TRP A 69 -19.43 7.62 -17.74
C TRP A 69 -18.30 8.55 -18.20
N PRO A 70 -18.60 9.82 -18.57
CA PRO A 70 -17.61 10.71 -19.20
C PRO A 70 -16.64 11.36 -18.21
N HIS A 71 -16.90 11.25 -16.90
CA HIS A 71 -16.09 11.85 -15.84
C HIS A 71 -14.93 10.93 -15.42
N PRO A 72 -13.88 11.44 -14.76
CA PRO A 72 -13.55 12.86 -14.72
C PRO A 72 -13.17 13.36 -16.12
N THR A 73 -13.57 14.59 -16.41
CA THR A 73 -13.03 15.36 -17.53
C THR A 73 -11.64 15.93 -17.15
N PRO A 74 -10.78 16.25 -18.13
CA PRO A 74 -9.52 16.93 -17.87
C PRO A 74 -9.69 18.22 -17.06
N GLU A 75 -10.75 18.99 -17.34
CA GLU A 75 -11.05 20.26 -16.66
C GLU A 75 -11.42 20.03 -15.19
N GLU A 76 -12.21 18.99 -14.89
CA GLU A 76 -12.50 18.59 -13.50
C GLU A 76 -11.24 18.15 -12.75
N CYS A 77 -10.33 17.44 -13.43
CA CYS A 77 -9.04 17.05 -12.84
C CYS A 77 -8.20 18.29 -12.49
N GLN A 78 -8.10 19.25 -13.42
CA GLN A 78 -7.35 20.48 -13.23
C GLN A 78 -7.94 21.32 -12.10
N GLU A 79 -9.27 21.44 -12.01
CA GLU A 79 -9.93 22.24 -10.98
C GLU A 79 -9.75 21.63 -9.58
N VAL A 80 -9.91 20.30 -9.45
CA VAL A 80 -9.63 19.61 -8.19
C VAL A 80 -8.15 19.77 -7.80
N ASN A 81 -7.23 19.61 -8.75
CA ASN A 81 -5.80 19.80 -8.51
C ASN A 81 -5.50 21.23 -8.03
N ARG A 82 -6.08 22.25 -8.67
CA ARG A 82 -5.90 23.67 -8.32
C ARG A 82 -6.40 23.98 -6.91
N ILE A 83 -7.61 23.55 -6.57
CA ILE A 83 -8.20 23.79 -5.24
C ILE A 83 -7.40 23.07 -4.15
N LEU A 84 -7.04 21.80 -4.37
CA LEU A 84 -6.31 21.03 -3.37
C LEU A 84 -4.85 21.48 -3.24
N SER A 85 -4.20 21.91 -4.32
CA SER A 85 -2.85 22.51 -4.24
C SER A 85 -2.85 23.79 -3.41
N LYS A 86 -3.89 24.62 -3.55
CA LYS A 86 -4.05 25.82 -2.70
C LYS A 86 -4.23 25.47 -1.21
N ALA A 87 -4.82 24.31 -0.90
CA ALA A 87 -5.11 23.89 0.46
C ALA A 87 -3.99 23.08 1.13
N HIS A 88 -3.23 22.28 0.37
CA HIS A 88 -2.22 21.33 0.89
C HIS A 88 -0.80 21.56 0.34
N GLY A 89 -0.58 22.69 -0.33
CA GLY A 89 0.66 22.99 -1.04
C GLY A 89 0.71 22.38 -2.45
N GLU A 90 1.48 23.01 -3.35
CA GLU A 90 1.71 22.49 -4.69
C GLU A 90 2.47 21.17 -4.63
N VAL A 91 2.06 20.20 -5.46
CA VAL A 91 2.73 18.91 -5.59
C VAL A 91 3.25 18.77 -7.01
N LYS A 92 4.52 18.40 -7.14
CA LYS A 92 5.16 18.06 -8.42
C LYS A 92 5.91 16.76 -8.27
N ALA A 93 5.93 15.96 -9.32
CA ALA A 93 6.81 14.79 -9.36
C ALA A 93 8.26 15.26 -9.25
N PRO A 94 9.10 14.63 -8.40
CA PRO A 94 10.50 15.00 -8.28
C PRO A 94 11.21 14.76 -9.62
N LYS A 95 12.10 15.67 -10.02
CA LYS A 95 12.89 15.51 -11.27
C LYS A 95 13.89 14.36 -11.20
N THR A 96 14.37 14.08 -10.00
CA THR A 96 15.33 13.01 -9.70
C THR A 96 14.83 12.24 -8.49
N ILE A 97 14.86 10.91 -8.56
CA ILE A 97 14.45 10.06 -7.44
C ILE A 97 15.45 10.26 -6.29
N PRO A 98 14.98 10.60 -5.08
CA PRO A 98 15.88 10.83 -3.94
C PRO A 98 16.56 9.53 -3.51
N MET A 99 17.67 9.66 -2.78
CA MET A 99 18.30 8.51 -2.13
C MET A 99 17.32 7.86 -1.14
N PRO A 100 17.37 6.52 -1.00
CA PRO A 100 16.41 5.81 -0.16
C PRO A 100 16.54 6.22 1.31
N SER A 101 15.46 6.71 1.91
CA SER A 101 15.41 6.94 3.36
C SER A 101 15.41 5.61 4.11
N LEU A 102 16.31 5.47 5.08
CA LEU A 102 16.37 4.31 5.97
C LEU A 102 15.33 4.37 7.11
N GLU A 103 14.79 5.55 7.38
CA GLU A 103 13.92 5.80 8.52
C GLU A 103 12.44 5.79 8.14
N VAL A 104 12.09 6.24 6.93
CA VAL A 104 10.70 6.34 6.47
C VAL A 104 10.45 5.34 5.34
N SER A 105 9.45 4.47 5.53
CA SER A 105 8.93 3.64 4.45
C SER A 105 8.01 4.50 3.59
N GLY A 106 8.59 5.33 2.72
CA GLY A 106 7.86 6.15 1.76
C GLY A 106 7.07 5.30 0.75
N CYS A 107 6.25 5.94 -0.09
CA CYS A 107 5.40 5.28 -1.09
C CYS A 107 6.15 4.58 -2.24
N GLY A 108 7.47 4.42 -2.15
CA GLY A 108 8.29 3.77 -3.18
C GLY A 108 9.13 4.75 -4.02
N GLU A 109 9.28 6.01 -3.63
CA GLU A 109 10.23 6.97 -4.25
C GLU A 109 11.66 6.62 -3.83
N VAL A 110 12.18 5.52 -4.39
CA VAL A 110 13.52 5.02 -4.16
C VAL A 110 14.11 4.52 -5.49
N PRO A 111 15.44 4.56 -5.68
CA PRO A 111 16.04 4.22 -6.98
C PRO A 111 15.91 2.73 -7.34
N SER A 112 15.90 1.84 -6.35
CA SER A 112 15.77 0.39 -6.57
C SER A 112 14.31 0.00 -6.70
N VAL A 113 13.95 -0.65 -7.82
CA VAL A 113 12.59 -1.12 -8.08
C VAL A 113 12.19 -2.19 -7.07
N LEU A 114 13.13 -3.03 -6.64
CA LEU A 114 12.89 -4.03 -5.61
C LEU A 114 12.61 -3.40 -4.25
N ASP A 115 13.36 -2.37 -3.87
CA ASP A 115 13.12 -1.63 -2.62
C ASP A 115 11.74 -1.00 -2.63
N ALA A 116 11.35 -0.38 -3.75
CA ALA A 116 10.03 0.22 -3.93
C ALA A 116 8.92 -0.84 -3.77
N LEU A 117 9.10 -2.02 -4.38
CA LEU A 117 8.13 -3.12 -4.29
C LEU A 117 7.97 -3.63 -2.86
N ILE A 118 9.06 -3.84 -2.12
CA ILE A 118 8.98 -4.34 -0.74
C ILE A 118 8.42 -3.26 0.20
N ARG A 119 8.83 -2.00 0.08
CA ARG A 119 8.29 -0.87 0.87
C ARG A 119 6.79 -0.69 0.66
N THR A 120 6.32 -0.80 -0.58
CA THR A 120 4.90 -0.73 -0.90
C THR A 120 4.13 -1.93 -0.37
N ARG A 121 4.69 -3.16 -0.43
CA ARG A 121 4.09 -4.35 0.21
C ARG A 121 3.98 -4.20 1.73
N LEU A 122 5.00 -3.67 2.39
CA LEU A 122 4.97 -3.40 3.83
C LEU A 122 3.90 -2.38 4.20
N SER A 123 3.65 -1.39 3.33
CA SER A 123 2.66 -0.33 3.53
C SER A 123 1.22 -0.76 3.22
N ALA A 124 1.01 -1.93 2.61
CA ALA A 124 -0.34 -2.43 2.35
C ALA A 124 -1.11 -2.72 3.65
N ALA A 125 -2.34 -2.22 3.74
CA ALA A 125 -3.28 -2.45 4.86
C ALA A 125 -2.67 -2.21 6.26
N THR A 126 -1.89 -1.14 6.40
CA THR A 126 -1.32 -0.71 7.69
C THR A 126 -1.07 0.80 7.69
N THR A 127 -0.60 1.32 8.83
CA THR A 127 -0.27 2.73 9.01
C THR A 127 1.11 3.08 8.48
N GLY A 128 1.34 4.33 8.10
CA GLY A 128 2.67 4.80 7.67
C GLY A 128 3.74 4.62 8.75
N ALA A 129 3.36 4.85 10.00
CA ALA A 129 4.23 4.61 11.16
C ALA A 129 4.54 3.12 11.36
N ASN A 130 3.57 2.22 11.11
CA ASN A 130 3.79 0.78 11.22
C ASN A 130 4.69 0.26 10.10
N SER A 131 4.48 0.69 8.86
CA SER A 131 5.30 0.26 7.73
C SER A 131 6.74 0.77 7.86
N SER A 132 6.94 1.99 8.34
CA SER A 132 8.27 2.55 8.62
C SER A 132 9.00 1.75 9.69
N ARG A 133 8.34 1.43 10.82
CA ARG A 133 8.91 0.57 11.86
C ARG A 133 9.23 -0.85 11.37
N ALA A 134 8.40 -1.41 10.49
CA ALA A 134 8.68 -2.72 9.90
C ALA A 134 9.89 -2.69 8.97
N PHE A 135 10.04 -1.64 8.16
CA PHE A 135 11.20 -1.45 7.29
C PHE A 135 12.49 -1.25 8.10
N GLN A 136 12.46 -0.40 9.13
CA GLN A 136 13.57 -0.23 10.07
C GLN A 136 13.96 -1.56 10.74
N GLY A 137 12.98 -2.42 11.05
CA GLY A 137 13.23 -3.76 11.56
C GLY A 137 14.05 -4.61 10.58
N LEU A 138 13.73 -4.57 9.28
CA LEU A 138 14.52 -5.27 8.26
C LEU A 138 15.94 -4.71 8.16
N VAL A 139 16.08 -3.38 8.09
CA VAL A 139 17.40 -2.70 8.06
C VAL A 139 18.24 -3.09 9.27
N LYS A 140 17.66 -3.06 10.47
CA LYS A 140 18.37 -3.42 11.71
C LYS A 140 18.79 -4.89 11.75
N THR A 141 17.98 -5.78 11.19
CA THR A 141 18.19 -7.23 11.30
C THR A 141 19.16 -7.74 10.22
N PHE A 142 19.01 -7.26 8.99
CA PHE A 142 19.72 -7.79 7.82
C PHE A 142 20.78 -6.84 7.26
N GLY A 143 20.79 -5.58 7.69
CA GLY A 143 21.73 -4.57 7.25
C GLY A 143 21.43 -4.00 5.86
N ILE A 144 22.30 -3.07 5.45
CA ILE A 144 22.30 -2.47 4.12
C ILE A 144 23.64 -2.75 3.43
N ILE A 145 23.63 -2.73 2.10
CA ILE A 145 24.84 -2.81 1.29
C ILE A 145 25.56 -1.45 1.38
N GLN A 146 26.80 -1.44 1.85
CA GLN A 146 27.55 -0.21 2.14
C GLN A 146 28.31 0.33 0.91
N GLU A 147 28.75 -0.56 0.03
CA GLU A 147 29.65 -0.25 -1.08
C GLU A 147 29.33 -1.11 -2.31
N GLY A 148 29.76 -0.64 -3.48
CA GLY A 148 29.59 -1.37 -4.74
C GLY A 148 28.15 -1.40 -5.26
N VAL A 149 27.83 -2.47 -5.97
CA VAL A 149 26.54 -2.68 -6.62
C VAL A 149 25.43 -2.81 -5.56
N GLY A 150 24.38 -2.00 -5.67
CA GLY A 150 23.26 -2.01 -4.73
C GLY A 150 23.47 -1.20 -3.44
N LYS A 151 24.53 -0.38 -3.37
CA LYS A 151 24.81 0.52 -2.24
C LYS A 151 23.55 1.31 -1.81
N GLY A 152 23.29 1.29 -0.50
CA GLY A 152 22.17 2.01 0.13
C GLY A 152 20.87 1.21 0.25
N SER A 153 20.75 0.07 -0.43
CA SER A 153 19.61 -0.84 -0.32
C SER A 153 19.79 -1.85 0.80
N VAL A 154 18.67 -2.39 1.29
CA VAL A 154 18.68 -3.54 2.21
C VAL A 154 19.34 -4.73 1.51
N ASP A 155 20.10 -5.52 2.26
CA ASP A 155 20.68 -6.76 1.75
C ASP A 155 19.58 -7.82 1.56
N TRP A 156 18.90 -7.75 0.42
CA TRP A 156 17.76 -8.61 0.11
C TRP A 156 18.14 -10.08 -0.05
N ASP A 157 19.40 -10.40 -0.38
CA ASP A 157 19.85 -11.80 -0.42
C ASP A 157 19.93 -12.40 0.98
N LYS A 158 20.40 -11.63 1.97
CA LYS A 158 20.31 -12.04 3.39
C LYS A 158 18.88 -12.27 3.82
N VAL A 159 17.95 -11.36 3.49
CA VAL A 159 16.51 -11.52 3.82
C VAL A 159 15.93 -12.78 3.17
N ARG A 160 16.30 -13.06 1.91
CA ARG A 160 15.86 -14.25 1.17
C ARG A 160 16.31 -15.54 1.84
N ARG A 161 17.58 -15.60 2.26
CA ARG A 161 18.22 -16.78 2.86
C ARG A 161 17.84 -17.00 4.32
N ALA A 162 17.50 -15.94 5.06
CA ALA A 162 17.13 -15.99 6.47
C ALA A 162 15.89 -16.85 6.72
N ASP A 163 15.69 -17.32 7.96
CA ASP A 163 14.51 -18.10 8.31
C ASP A 163 13.22 -17.25 8.26
N LEU A 164 12.09 -17.90 7.98
CA LEU A 164 10.80 -17.21 7.91
C LEU A 164 10.45 -16.52 9.24
N SER A 165 10.86 -17.11 10.37
CA SER A 165 10.70 -16.56 11.72
C SER A 165 11.46 -15.25 11.89
N GLU A 166 12.70 -15.16 11.40
CA GLU A 166 13.50 -13.93 11.51
C GLU A 166 12.88 -12.78 10.72
N VAL A 167 12.45 -13.04 9.48
CA VAL A 167 11.76 -12.05 8.66
C VAL A 167 10.44 -11.63 9.31
N PHE A 168 9.69 -12.59 9.87
CA PHE A 168 8.46 -12.30 10.62
C PHE A 168 8.72 -11.39 11.83
N GLU A 169 9.73 -11.72 12.64
CA GLU A 169 10.09 -10.95 13.83
C GLU A 169 10.54 -9.53 13.48
N ALA A 170 11.31 -9.37 12.39
CA ALA A 170 11.75 -8.07 11.90
C ALA A 170 10.56 -7.16 11.51
N ILE A 171 9.50 -7.71 10.91
CA ILE A 171 8.37 -6.91 10.40
C ILE A 171 7.11 -6.96 11.27
N LYS A 172 7.15 -7.63 12.44
CA LYS A 172 5.94 -7.87 13.27
C LYS A 172 5.20 -6.60 13.67
N SER A 173 5.93 -5.50 13.85
CA SER A 173 5.39 -4.16 14.16
C SER A 173 4.53 -3.57 13.03
N GLY A 174 4.68 -4.07 11.80
CA GLY A 174 3.99 -3.60 10.59
C GLY A 174 2.55 -4.09 10.43
N GLY A 175 2.12 -5.07 11.21
CA GLY A 175 0.82 -5.74 11.05
C GLY A 175 0.78 -6.68 9.85
N LEU A 176 -0.08 -7.70 9.92
CA LEU A 176 -0.18 -8.79 8.92
C LEU A 176 1.15 -9.52 8.65
N ALA A 177 2.08 -9.49 9.61
CA ALA A 177 3.45 -9.97 9.44
C ALA A 177 3.53 -11.43 9.02
N LYS A 178 2.62 -12.31 9.47
CA LYS A 178 2.59 -13.72 9.07
C LYS A 178 2.42 -13.90 7.56
N VAL A 179 1.57 -13.08 6.94
CA VAL A 179 1.31 -13.14 5.50
C VAL A 179 2.42 -12.38 4.77
N LYS A 180 2.75 -11.17 5.23
CA LYS A 180 3.77 -10.33 4.59
C LYS A 180 5.17 -10.95 4.60
N SER A 181 5.59 -11.64 5.66
CA SER A 181 6.92 -12.27 5.72
C SER A 181 7.04 -13.40 4.71
N LYS A 182 5.97 -14.20 4.55
CA LYS A 182 5.88 -15.23 3.52
C LYS A 182 5.93 -14.62 2.13
N ASP A 183 5.11 -13.60 1.87
CA ASP A 183 5.08 -12.92 0.58
C ASP A 183 6.45 -12.33 0.23
N ILE A 184 7.11 -11.63 1.18
CA ILE A 184 8.44 -11.05 0.97
C ILE A 184 9.46 -12.14 0.62
N LYS A 185 9.52 -13.25 1.37
CA LYS A 185 10.43 -14.35 1.04
C LYS A 185 10.14 -14.95 -0.34
N ASP A 186 8.87 -15.18 -0.66
CA ASP A 186 8.44 -15.72 -1.96
C ASP A 186 8.78 -14.75 -3.11
N ILE A 187 8.64 -13.43 -2.90
CA ILE A 187 9.06 -12.39 -3.86
C ILE A 187 10.57 -12.48 -4.08
N LEU A 188 11.36 -12.38 -3.02
CA LEU A 188 12.82 -12.34 -3.11
C LEU A 188 13.39 -13.61 -3.75
N GLN A 189 12.79 -14.78 -3.47
CA GLN A 189 13.19 -16.03 -4.10
C GLN A 189 12.92 -16.03 -5.61
N ARG A 190 11.75 -15.55 -6.05
CA ARG A 190 11.44 -15.43 -7.48
C ARG A 190 12.32 -14.40 -8.19
N VAL A 191 12.59 -13.26 -7.55
CA VAL A 191 13.48 -12.23 -8.10
C VAL A 191 14.90 -12.79 -8.27
N TYR A 192 15.40 -13.53 -7.29
CA TYR A 192 16.68 -14.22 -7.41
C TYR A 192 16.71 -15.19 -8.60
N GLU A 193 15.71 -16.08 -8.71
CA GLU A 193 15.60 -17.04 -9.81
C GLU A 193 15.54 -16.34 -11.18
N GLU A 194 14.77 -15.26 -11.26
CA GLU A 194 14.65 -14.43 -12.46
C GLU A 194 15.97 -13.74 -12.82
N ASN A 195 16.66 -13.13 -11.86
CA ASN A 195 17.95 -12.50 -12.09
C ASN A 195 19.00 -13.51 -12.59
N GLN A 196 19.04 -14.72 -12.00
CA GLN A 196 19.94 -15.77 -12.47
C GLN A 196 19.59 -16.22 -13.91
N ALA A 197 18.32 -16.47 -14.20
CA ALA A 197 17.88 -16.88 -15.53
C ALA A 197 18.18 -15.81 -16.61
N ARG A 198 17.97 -14.53 -16.29
CA ARG A 198 18.28 -13.42 -17.20
C ARG A 198 19.77 -13.29 -17.45
N LYS A 199 20.61 -13.40 -16.41
CA LYS A 199 22.07 -13.45 -16.51
C LYS A 199 22.54 -14.60 -17.41
N ASP A 200 22.00 -15.80 -17.22
CA ASP A 200 22.34 -16.97 -18.04
C ASP A 200 21.93 -16.74 -19.51
N THR A 201 20.76 -16.13 -19.75
CA THR A 201 20.31 -15.76 -21.10
C THR A 201 21.27 -14.78 -21.79
N TYR A 202 21.78 -13.77 -21.08
CA TYR A 202 22.77 -12.84 -21.65
C TYR A 202 24.09 -13.54 -22.00
N LYS A 203 24.59 -14.41 -21.11
CA LYS A 203 25.82 -15.18 -21.37
C LYS A 203 25.68 -16.12 -22.56
N GLU A 204 24.53 -16.77 -22.69
CA GLU A 204 24.23 -17.62 -23.85
C GLU A 204 24.12 -16.81 -25.15
N ALA A 205 23.49 -15.62 -25.11
CA ALA A 205 23.39 -14.75 -26.28
C ALA A 205 24.78 -14.28 -26.77
N GLU A 206 25.65 -13.89 -25.83
CA GLU A 206 27.05 -13.52 -26.13
C GLU A 206 27.84 -14.69 -26.71
N ALA A 207 27.73 -15.88 -26.11
CA ALA A 207 28.45 -17.07 -26.57
C ALA A 207 27.97 -17.59 -27.94
N SER A 208 26.68 -17.40 -28.28
CA SER A 208 26.07 -17.92 -29.51
C SER A 208 25.91 -16.89 -30.62
N ASN A 209 26.35 -15.64 -30.40
CA ASN A 209 26.19 -14.52 -31.33
C ASN A 209 24.72 -14.35 -31.80
N LYS A 210 23.75 -14.66 -30.93
CA LYS A 210 22.31 -14.57 -31.19
C LYS A 210 21.77 -13.21 -30.73
N SER A 211 20.79 -12.70 -31.46
CA SER A 211 20.19 -11.38 -31.18
C SER A 211 19.09 -11.38 -30.11
N SER A 212 18.66 -12.53 -29.57
CA SER A 212 17.52 -12.57 -28.64
C SER A 212 17.98 -12.58 -27.18
N GLY A 213 17.93 -11.42 -26.53
CA GLY A 213 18.12 -11.30 -25.08
C GLY A 213 16.84 -11.60 -24.28
N PRO A 214 16.90 -11.50 -22.93
CA PRO A 214 15.70 -11.58 -22.09
C PRO A 214 14.75 -10.39 -22.34
N ALA A 215 13.53 -10.45 -21.81
CA ALA A 215 12.53 -9.39 -21.99
C ALA A 215 13.09 -8.00 -21.61
N GLY A 216 12.91 -7.01 -22.49
CA GLY A 216 13.45 -5.66 -22.34
C GLY A 216 14.89 -5.46 -22.79
N ALA A 217 15.63 -6.53 -23.14
CA ALA A 217 17.03 -6.42 -23.55
C ALA A 217 17.23 -5.57 -24.82
N ASP A 218 16.24 -5.54 -25.72
CA ASP A 218 16.28 -4.73 -26.95
C ASP A 218 16.24 -3.21 -26.66
N ASN A 219 15.73 -2.82 -25.49
CA ASN A 219 15.66 -1.43 -25.04
C ASN A 219 16.80 -1.06 -24.08
N ALA A 220 17.68 -2.01 -23.72
CA ALA A 220 18.76 -1.82 -22.76
C ALA A 220 20.09 -1.49 -23.47
N SER A 221 20.88 -0.57 -22.92
CA SER A 221 22.25 -0.34 -23.38
C SER A 221 23.17 -1.53 -23.03
N GLU A 222 24.34 -1.63 -23.65
CA GLU A 222 25.32 -2.67 -23.28
C GLU A 222 25.81 -2.48 -21.84
N GLU A 223 25.92 -1.24 -21.37
CA GLU A 223 26.21 -0.91 -19.98
C GLU A 223 25.12 -1.42 -19.03
N ASP A 224 23.83 -1.25 -19.39
CA ASP A 224 22.71 -1.77 -18.60
C ASP A 224 22.74 -3.30 -18.51
N LYS A 225 22.97 -3.97 -19.65
CA LYS A 225 23.06 -5.45 -19.71
C LYS A 225 24.20 -5.96 -18.85
N LYS A 226 25.39 -5.35 -18.98
CA LYS A 226 26.57 -5.70 -18.16
C LYS A 226 26.31 -5.46 -16.68
N ALA A 227 25.72 -4.32 -16.33
CA ALA A 227 25.38 -4.02 -14.94
C ALA A 227 24.37 -5.05 -14.39
N GLU A 228 23.36 -5.45 -15.17
CA GLU A 228 22.40 -6.49 -14.79
C GLU A 228 23.08 -7.84 -14.49
N VAL A 229 23.99 -8.27 -15.37
CA VAL A 229 24.80 -9.49 -15.18
C VAL A 229 25.65 -9.39 -13.91
N GLU A 230 26.35 -8.27 -13.70
CA GLU A 230 27.20 -8.05 -12.52
C GLU A 230 26.41 -8.09 -11.21
N ARG A 231 25.20 -7.50 -11.18
CA ARG A 231 24.31 -7.59 -10.00
C ARG A 231 23.98 -9.04 -9.69
N ALA A 232 23.60 -9.81 -10.70
CA ALA A 232 23.20 -11.20 -10.54
C ALA A 232 24.36 -12.10 -10.08
N GLU A 233 25.58 -11.88 -10.58
CA GLU A 233 26.79 -12.59 -10.14
C GLU A 233 27.16 -12.28 -8.69
N SER A 234 26.95 -11.02 -8.28
CA SER A 234 27.19 -10.56 -6.91
C SER A 234 26.05 -10.90 -5.95
N ASN A 235 25.02 -11.63 -6.41
CA ASN A 235 23.79 -11.92 -5.66
C ASN A 235 23.05 -10.66 -5.16
N VAL A 236 23.21 -9.52 -5.84
CA VAL A 236 22.44 -8.31 -5.57
C VAL A 236 21.13 -8.39 -6.34
N LEU A 237 20.04 -8.66 -5.62
CA LEU A 237 18.71 -8.79 -6.22
C LEU A 237 18.22 -7.44 -6.76
N SER A 238 17.69 -7.43 -7.97
CA SER A 238 17.19 -6.23 -8.63
C SER A 238 15.98 -6.50 -9.53
N LEU A 239 15.12 -5.50 -9.65
CA LEU A 239 14.02 -5.44 -10.62
C LEU A 239 14.20 -4.28 -11.61
N ASP A 240 15.40 -3.71 -11.71
CA ASP A 240 15.64 -2.49 -12.49
C ASP A 240 15.52 -2.73 -14.00
N HIS A 241 15.60 -3.99 -14.46
CA HIS A 241 15.27 -4.33 -15.85
C HIS A 241 13.84 -3.93 -16.24
N LEU A 242 12.93 -3.70 -15.27
CA LEU A 242 11.59 -3.18 -15.53
C LEU A 242 11.60 -1.74 -16.09
N HIS A 243 12.70 -0.97 -15.91
CA HIS A 243 12.88 0.31 -16.59
C HIS A 243 12.93 0.17 -18.12
N MET A 244 13.25 -1.02 -18.63
CA MET A 244 13.38 -1.31 -20.07
C MET A 244 12.10 -1.88 -20.70
N LEU A 245 11.03 -1.99 -19.91
CA LEU A 245 9.73 -2.47 -20.37
C LEU A 245 8.75 -1.32 -20.58
N SER A 246 7.68 -1.55 -21.35
CA SER A 246 6.54 -0.63 -21.41
C SER A 246 5.78 -0.60 -20.07
N ASN A 247 4.90 0.38 -19.88
CA ASN A 247 4.10 0.51 -18.65
C ASN A 247 3.22 -0.72 -18.40
N ASP A 248 2.56 -1.21 -19.44
CA ASP A 248 1.66 -2.37 -19.35
C ASP A 248 2.43 -3.66 -19.04
N GLU A 249 3.60 -3.85 -19.66
CA GLU A 249 4.46 -5.00 -19.38
C GLU A 249 5.01 -4.96 -17.96
N ALA A 250 5.57 -3.83 -17.52
CA ALA A 250 6.07 -3.66 -16.15
C ALA A 250 4.96 -3.89 -15.12
N PHE A 251 3.76 -3.32 -15.36
CA PHE A 251 2.59 -3.55 -14.51
C PHE A 251 2.25 -5.05 -14.45
N ALA A 252 2.16 -5.72 -15.60
CA ALA A 252 1.81 -7.12 -15.71
C ALA A 252 2.84 -8.05 -15.05
N GLN A 253 4.12 -7.64 -15.01
CA GLN A 253 5.14 -8.38 -14.26
C GLN A 253 4.98 -8.20 -12.75
N LEU A 254 4.82 -6.96 -12.28
CA LEU A 254 4.72 -6.65 -10.84
C LEU A 254 3.54 -7.39 -10.17
N VAL A 255 2.38 -7.46 -10.82
CA VAL A 255 1.19 -8.10 -10.24
C VAL A 255 1.25 -9.64 -10.16
N LYS A 256 2.29 -10.27 -10.73
CA LYS A 256 2.53 -11.73 -10.59
C LYS A 256 3.10 -12.10 -9.22
N TYR A 257 3.68 -11.14 -8.53
CA TYR A 257 4.28 -11.35 -7.22
C TYR A 257 3.21 -11.47 -6.12
N PRO A 258 3.42 -12.36 -5.13
CA PRO A 258 2.43 -12.59 -4.08
C PRO A 258 2.19 -11.33 -3.24
N GLY A 259 0.92 -11.00 -3.04
CA GLY A 259 0.54 -9.83 -2.25
C GLY A 259 0.74 -8.48 -2.97
N ILE A 260 1.11 -8.48 -4.25
CA ILE A 260 1.18 -7.28 -5.09
C ILE A 260 -0.11 -7.16 -5.90
N ASP A 261 -0.87 -6.11 -5.62
CA ASP A 261 -2.14 -5.80 -6.26
C ASP A 261 -2.00 -4.61 -7.23
N PRO A 262 -3.05 -4.28 -8.01
CA PRO A 262 -3.03 -3.16 -8.95
C PRO A 262 -2.59 -1.83 -8.34
N LYS A 263 -3.05 -1.52 -7.11
CA LYS A 263 -2.65 -0.30 -6.40
C LYS A 263 -1.15 -0.30 -6.14
N THR A 264 -0.61 -1.42 -5.65
CA THR A 264 0.79 -1.57 -5.30
C THR A 264 1.68 -1.46 -6.53
N ALA A 265 1.36 -2.18 -7.61
CA ALA A 265 2.08 -2.08 -8.88
C ALA A 265 2.01 -0.66 -9.46
N SER A 266 0.84 -0.03 -9.39
CA SER A 266 0.64 1.35 -9.85
C SER A 266 1.48 2.36 -9.05
N CYS A 267 1.66 2.17 -7.73
CA CYS A 267 2.58 3.00 -6.92
C CYS A 267 4.03 2.83 -7.35
N VAL A 268 4.48 1.60 -7.64
CA VAL A 268 5.86 1.36 -8.12
C VAL A 268 6.09 2.06 -9.45
N LEU A 269 5.13 1.98 -10.39
CA LEU A 269 5.20 2.71 -11.65
C LEU A 269 5.27 4.24 -11.44
N LEU A 270 4.38 4.77 -10.59
CA LEU A 270 4.25 6.20 -10.37
C LEU A 270 5.47 6.81 -9.68
N PHE A 271 5.98 6.15 -8.64
CA PHE A 271 6.99 6.72 -7.74
C PHE A 271 8.42 6.28 -8.07
N CYS A 272 8.61 5.02 -8.43
CA CYS A 272 9.94 4.45 -8.69
C CYS A 272 10.29 4.53 -10.17
N LEU A 273 9.39 4.09 -11.05
CA LEU A 273 9.65 4.14 -12.49
C LEU A 273 9.34 5.51 -13.10
N GLN A 274 8.84 6.46 -12.30
CA GLN A 274 8.44 7.82 -12.70
C GLN A 274 7.53 7.87 -13.93
N ARG A 275 6.63 6.89 -14.06
CA ARG A 275 5.69 6.75 -15.16
C ARG A 275 4.28 7.11 -14.71
N PRO A 276 3.53 7.89 -15.50
CA PRO A 276 2.15 8.23 -15.15
C PRO A 276 1.30 6.99 -14.91
N SER A 277 0.73 6.90 -13.72
CA SER A 277 -0.09 5.76 -13.26
C SER A 277 -0.91 6.20 -12.05
N PHE A 278 -2.23 6.13 -12.12
CA PHE A 278 -3.15 6.70 -11.14
C PHE A 278 -3.47 5.71 -10.02
N ALA A 279 -2.55 5.56 -9.07
CA ALA A 279 -2.71 4.60 -7.97
C ALA A 279 -3.94 4.91 -7.10
N VAL A 280 -4.91 4.00 -7.09
CA VAL A 280 -6.16 4.14 -6.33
C VAL A 280 -6.04 3.43 -4.97
N ASP A 281 -5.75 4.21 -3.93
CA ASP A 281 -5.80 3.74 -2.55
C ASP A 281 -7.21 3.92 -1.92
N THR A 282 -7.33 3.71 -0.61
CA THR A 282 -8.61 3.85 0.10
C THR A 282 -9.11 5.30 0.19
N HIS A 283 -8.20 6.29 0.23
CA HIS A 283 -8.54 7.72 0.25
C HIS A 283 -8.93 8.19 -1.14
N VAL A 284 -8.12 7.88 -2.16
CA VAL A 284 -8.38 8.17 -3.56
C VAL A 284 -9.69 7.53 -4.00
N PHE A 285 -9.91 6.24 -3.73
CA PHE A 285 -11.16 5.56 -4.08
C PHE A 285 -12.39 6.26 -3.49
N ARG A 286 -12.35 6.62 -2.20
CA ARG A 286 -13.45 7.33 -1.54
C ARG A 286 -13.69 8.70 -2.16
N LEU A 287 -12.63 9.46 -2.43
CA LEU A 287 -12.74 10.79 -3.01
C LEU A 287 -13.21 10.74 -4.48
N CYS A 288 -12.75 9.79 -5.29
CA CYS A 288 -13.26 9.60 -6.65
C CYS A 288 -14.78 9.32 -6.64
N LYS A 289 -15.28 8.56 -5.66
CA LYS A 289 -16.72 8.36 -5.50
C LYS A 289 -17.44 9.64 -5.08
N TYR A 290 -16.86 10.42 -4.17
CA TYR A 290 -17.44 11.68 -3.71
C TYR A 290 -17.47 12.74 -4.81
N LEU A 291 -16.42 12.82 -5.62
CA LEU A 291 -16.32 13.70 -6.78
C LEU A 291 -17.16 13.23 -7.98
N ARG A 292 -17.85 12.09 -7.88
CA ARG A 292 -18.59 11.45 -8.99
C ARG A 292 -17.72 11.14 -10.21
N TRP A 293 -16.41 11.01 -10.02
CA TRP A 293 -15.47 10.57 -11.06
C TRP A 293 -15.70 9.12 -11.47
N VAL A 294 -16.36 8.33 -10.62
CA VAL A 294 -16.82 6.98 -10.94
C VAL A 294 -18.28 6.78 -10.51
N PRO A 295 -19.01 5.82 -11.11
CA PRO A 295 -20.36 5.47 -10.66
C PRO A 295 -20.35 4.96 -9.21
N PRO A 296 -20.90 5.70 -8.22
CA PRO A 296 -20.63 5.42 -6.80
C PRO A 296 -21.24 4.11 -6.31
N ASP A 297 -22.30 3.62 -6.94
CA ASP A 297 -22.98 2.39 -6.52
C ASP A 297 -22.41 1.12 -7.16
N LYS A 298 -21.56 1.27 -8.19
CA LYS A 298 -20.99 0.14 -8.96
C LYS A 298 -19.46 0.06 -8.88
N ALA A 299 -18.79 1.15 -8.55
CA ALA A 299 -17.34 1.22 -8.55
C ALA A 299 -16.68 0.34 -7.48
N THR A 300 -15.68 -0.43 -7.89
CA THR A 300 -14.71 -1.12 -7.05
C THR A 300 -13.37 -0.39 -7.14
N ARG A 301 -12.39 -0.75 -6.29
CA ARG A 301 -11.04 -0.13 -6.38
C ARG A 301 -10.39 -0.41 -7.74
N ASN A 302 -10.46 -1.65 -8.22
CA ASN A 302 -9.85 -2.04 -9.50
C ASN A 302 -10.53 -1.37 -10.69
N SER A 303 -11.86 -1.28 -10.71
CA SER A 303 -12.56 -0.59 -11.80
C SER A 303 -12.37 0.94 -11.72
N THR A 304 -12.18 1.49 -10.52
CA THR A 304 -11.81 2.91 -10.36
C THR A 304 -10.41 3.17 -10.89
N TYR A 305 -9.45 2.28 -10.61
CA TYR A 305 -8.12 2.35 -11.22
C TYR A 305 -8.22 2.30 -12.74
N ALA A 306 -8.83 1.24 -13.32
CA ALA A 306 -8.94 1.10 -14.78
C ALA A 306 -9.65 2.30 -15.44
N HIS A 307 -10.64 2.89 -14.78
CA HIS A 307 -11.34 4.06 -15.28
C HIS A 307 -10.50 5.34 -15.21
N CYS A 308 -9.93 5.64 -14.04
CA CYS A 308 -9.19 6.88 -13.82
C CYS A 308 -7.82 6.85 -14.51
N GLU A 309 -7.23 5.67 -14.73
CA GLU A 309 -5.98 5.50 -15.49
C GLU A 309 -6.12 6.02 -16.93
N VAL A 310 -7.31 5.86 -17.52
CA VAL A 310 -7.61 6.31 -18.88
C VAL A 310 -8.06 7.78 -18.91
N ARG A 311 -8.82 8.22 -17.89
CA ARG A 311 -9.49 9.53 -17.89
C ARG A 311 -8.64 10.66 -17.33
N VAL A 312 -7.80 10.39 -16.32
CA VAL A 312 -6.99 11.41 -15.66
C VAL A 312 -5.78 11.74 -16.53
N PRO A 313 -5.54 13.01 -16.89
CA PRO A 313 -4.36 13.43 -17.64
C PRO A 313 -3.05 12.99 -16.95
N ASP A 314 -2.08 12.55 -17.74
CA ASP A 314 -0.83 11.97 -17.24
C ASP A 314 -0.04 12.92 -16.32
N ASP A 315 -0.02 14.22 -16.64
CA ASP A 315 0.62 15.28 -15.86
C ASP A 315 -0.06 15.51 -14.49
N LEU A 316 -1.32 15.10 -14.36
CA LEU A 316 -2.10 15.24 -13.13
C LEU A 316 -2.13 13.96 -12.28
N LYS A 317 -1.70 12.80 -12.80
CA LYS A 317 -1.78 11.53 -12.06
C LYS A 317 -0.98 11.56 -10.76
N TYR A 318 0.27 12.04 -10.82
CA TYR A 318 1.13 12.20 -9.64
C TYR A 318 0.57 13.19 -8.61
N PRO A 319 0.31 14.47 -8.96
CA PRO A 319 -0.14 15.45 -7.98
C PRO A 319 -1.52 15.10 -7.41
N LEU A 320 -2.48 14.64 -8.23
CA LEU A 320 -3.79 14.24 -7.73
C LEU A 320 -3.71 13.04 -6.79
N HIS A 321 -2.88 12.04 -7.05
CA HIS A 321 -2.69 10.92 -6.12
C HIS A 321 -2.28 11.41 -4.72
N GLN A 322 -1.25 12.25 -4.66
CA GLN A 322 -0.74 12.79 -3.39
C GLN A 322 -1.75 13.73 -2.72
N LEU A 323 -2.35 14.65 -3.46
CA LEU A 323 -3.29 15.65 -2.95
C LEU A 323 -4.58 15.00 -2.42
N LEU A 324 -5.12 14.01 -3.14
CA LEU A 324 -6.30 13.26 -2.69
C LEU A 324 -6.00 12.46 -1.43
N ILE A 325 -4.80 11.87 -1.29
CA ILE A 325 -4.39 11.20 -0.05
C ILE A 325 -4.29 12.20 1.10
N ARG A 326 -3.56 13.31 0.94
CA ARG A 326 -3.40 14.35 1.96
C ARG A 326 -4.77 14.86 2.40
N HIS A 327 -5.60 15.27 1.45
CA HIS A 327 -6.95 15.75 1.71
C HIS A 327 -7.81 14.67 2.39
N GLY A 328 -7.76 13.43 1.92
CA GLY A 328 -8.51 12.32 2.47
C GLY A 328 -8.07 11.89 3.87
N LYS A 329 -6.91 12.36 4.36
CA LYS A 329 -6.41 12.16 5.73
C LYS A 329 -6.74 13.34 6.64
N SER A 330 -6.50 14.57 6.19
CA SER A 330 -6.59 15.78 7.01
C SER A 330 -7.98 16.42 7.00
N CYS A 331 -8.72 16.32 5.89
CA CYS A 331 -9.99 17.04 5.74
C CYS A 331 -11.04 16.53 6.74
N PRO A 332 -11.62 17.42 7.55
CA PRO A 332 -12.56 17.04 8.58
C PRO A 332 -13.91 16.61 8.03
N ARG A 333 -14.20 16.84 6.73
CA ARG A 333 -15.40 16.35 6.04
C ARG A 333 -15.17 15.10 5.17
N CYS A 334 -13.93 14.79 4.79
CA CYS A 334 -13.62 13.75 3.79
C CYS A 334 -12.81 12.57 4.34
N ARG A 335 -12.24 12.68 5.54
CA ARG A 335 -11.59 11.54 6.22
C ARG A 335 -12.61 10.47 6.63
N ALA A 336 -12.19 9.21 6.69
CA ALA A 336 -13.10 8.07 6.89
C ALA A 336 -13.88 8.11 8.22
N ALA A 337 -13.33 8.71 9.28
CA ALA A 337 -13.93 8.76 10.62
C ALA A 337 -14.91 9.94 10.82
N THR A 338 -15.48 10.48 9.75
CA THR A 338 -16.24 11.73 9.81
C THR A 338 -17.75 11.49 9.90
N GLY A 339 -18.46 12.35 10.65
CA GLY A 339 -19.90 12.56 10.50
C GLY A 339 -20.28 14.03 10.65
N GLU A 340 -21.42 14.43 10.11
CA GLU A 340 -21.96 15.80 10.15
C GLU A 340 -22.10 16.40 11.56
N GLY A 341 -22.17 15.54 12.58
CA GLY A 341 -22.22 15.92 14.00
C GLY A 341 -20.87 16.00 14.72
N GLY A 342 -19.74 15.80 14.01
CA GLY A 342 -18.41 15.89 14.61
C GLY A 342 -17.96 17.34 14.80
N GLY A 343 -17.23 17.62 15.90
CA GLY A 343 -16.80 18.99 16.25
C GLY A 343 -16.01 19.70 15.15
N SER A 344 -15.14 18.98 14.43
CA SER A 344 -14.33 19.53 13.33
C SER A 344 -15.09 19.69 12.00
N TRP A 345 -16.34 19.21 11.89
CA TRP A 345 -17.11 19.30 10.63
C TRP A 345 -17.33 20.75 10.18
N LYS A 346 -17.41 21.67 11.17
CA LYS A 346 -17.60 23.11 10.95
C LYS A 346 -16.42 23.76 10.24
N ASP A 347 -15.22 23.19 10.35
CA ASP A 347 -13.99 23.71 9.73
C ASP A 347 -14.03 23.59 8.19
N GLY A 348 -15.02 22.87 7.63
CA GLY A 348 -15.35 22.93 6.22
C GLY A 348 -14.55 21.97 5.33
N CYS A 349 -14.66 22.17 4.02
CA CYS A 349 -13.93 21.43 3.00
C CYS A 349 -13.70 22.32 1.77
N PRO A 350 -12.46 22.46 1.27
CA PRO A 350 -12.18 23.29 0.09
C PRO A 350 -12.95 22.87 -1.17
N ILE A 351 -13.22 21.57 -1.33
CA ILE A 351 -13.93 21.00 -2.48
C ILE A 351 -15.39 20.65 -2.16
N ASP A 352 -15.98 21.25 -1.12
CA ASP A 352 -17.33 20.88 -0.63
C ASP A 352 -18.41 20.95 -1.72
N HIS A 353 -18.29 21.94 -2.61
CA HIS A 353 -19.20 22.18 -3.72
C HIS A 353 -19.04 21.20 -4.89
N LEU A 354 -17.93 20.46 -4.95
CA LEU A 354 -17.63 19.46 -5.99
C LEU A 354 -17.97 18.03 -5.55
N VAL A 355 -18.25 17.81 -4.26
CA VAL A 355 -18.41 16.48 -3.71
C VAL A 355 -19.85 16.18 -3.29
N THR A 356 -20.32 14.99 -3.63
CA THR A 356 -21.51 14.38 -3.03
C THR A 356 -21.08 13.24 -2.10
N ARG A 357 -21.10 13.51 -0.79
CA ARG A 357 -20.69 12.52 0.22
C ARG A 357 -21.77 11.47 0.42
N THR A 358 -21.36 10.20 0.39
CA THR A 358 -22.23 9.04 0.62
C THR A 358 -21.54 8.03 1.55
N GLY A 359 -22.32 7.24 2.28
CA GLY A 359 -21.82 6.17 3.18
C GLY A 359 -22.28 6.29 4.63
N ALA A 360 -22.66 5.16 5.23
CA ALA A 360 -23.05 5.08 6.64
C ALA A 360 -21.82 5.13 7.56
N ARG A 361 -22.01 5.60 8.81
CA ARG A 361 -20.95 5.67 9.83
C ARG A 361 -20.32 4.29 10.06
N LYS A 362 -19.00 4.26 10.23
CA LYS A 362 -18.32 3.14 10.88
C LYS A 362 -18.49 3.27 12.40
N GLY A 363 -19.33 2.43 13.01
CA GLY A 363 -19.41 2.27 14.47
C GLY A 363 -20.51 3.02 15.22
N GLY A 364 -21.53 3.55 14.55
CA GLY A 364 -22.72 4.10 15.23
C GLY A 364 -23.81 3.04 15.33
N VAL A 365 -24.27 2.71 16.54
CA VAL A 365 -25.54 2.00 16.72
C VAL A 365 -26.64 2.89 16.13
N ASP A 366 -27.32 2.39 15.10
CA ASP A 366 -28.46 3.07 14.50
C ASP A 366 -29.55 3.26 15.56
N GLY A 367 -29.69 4.51 16.02
CA GLY A 367 -30.86 4.97 16.76
C GLY A 367 -32.05 5.00 15.81
N ALA A 368 -32.72 3.87 15.66
CA ALA A 368 -33.99 3.77 14.95
C ALA A 368 -35.01 4.71 15.61
N GLY A 369 -35.31 5.81 14.91
CA GLY A 369 -36.42 6.69 15.24
C GLY A 369 -37.73 5.91 15.21
N LYS A 370 -38.46 5.97 16.32
CA LYS A 370 -39.85 5.52 16.48
C LYS A 370 -40.72 5.95 15.31
N LYS A 371 -41.35 5.00 14.62
CA LYS A 371 -42.72 5.15 14.10
C LYS A 371 -43.55 3.92 14.48
N GLY A 372 -44.78 4.20 14.89
CA GLY A 372 -45.63 3.34 15.72
C GLY A 372 -46.21 2.10 15.05
N LYS A 373 -46.68 1.22 15.94
CA LYS A 373 -47.43 -0.04 15.71
C LYS A 373 -48.53 0.05 14.65
N ALA A 374 -48.64 -1.02 13.86
CA ALA A 374 -49.91 -1.76 13.71
C ALA A 374 -49.60 -3.26 13.51
N LYS A 375 -50.34 -4.10 14.24
CA LYS A 375 -50.24 -5.58 14.20
C LYS A 375 -51.12 -6.15 13.09
N ASN A 376 -50.64 -7.26 12.52
CA ASN A 376 -51.32 -8.57 12.35
C ASN A 376 -51.36 -9.10 10.90
N GLY A 377 -51.01 -10.39 10.73
CA GLY A 377 -51.28 -11.16 9.50
C GLY A 377 -50.19 -12.15 9.09
N LYS A 378 -50.51 -13.45 9.11
CA LYS A 378 -49.65 -14.63 8.89
C LYS A 378 -49.17 -14.84 7.43
N ALA A 379 -47.95 -15.39 7.34
CA ALA A 379 -47.45 -16.45 6.43
C ALA A 379 -47.48 -16.27 4.90
N LYS A 380 -46.29 -16.30 4.27
CA LYS A 380 -45.81 -17.46 3.47
C LYS A 380 -44.32 -17.31 3.14
N LYS A 381 -43.64 -18.45 3.11
CA LYS A 381 -42.20 -18.66 2.98
C LYS A 381 -41.88 -18.93 1.52
N GLU A 382 -41.05 -18.10 0.88
CA GLU A 382 -40.46 -18.42 -0.41
C GLU A 382 -38.97 -18.09 -0.42
N LYS A 383 -38.14 -19.11 -0.68
CA LYS A 383 -36.68 -19.08 -0.64
C LYS A 383 -36.15 -18.57 -1.99
N GLY A 384 -35.69 -17.33 -2.05
CA GLY A 384 -34.84 -16.81 -3.14
C GLY A 384 -33.40 -16.64 -2.68
N LYS A 385 -32.52 -17.58 -3.03
CA LYS A 385 -31.10 -17.61 -2.65
C LYS A 385 -30.28 -16.72 -3.60
N LYS A 386 -30.04 -15.46 -3.25
CA LYS A 386 -28.96 -14.65 -3.87
C LYS A 386 -27.73 -14.68 -2.96
N ARG A 387 -26.66 -15.35 -3.42
CA ARG A 387 -25.33 -15.35 -2.78
C ARG A 387 -24.68 -14.00 -3.08
N ALA A 388 -24.55 -13.15 -2.06
CA ALA A 388 -23.61 -12.05 -2.07
C ALA A 388 -22.23 -12.61 -1.72
N VAL A 389 -21.24 -12.34 -2.56
CA VAL A 389 -19.82 -12.64 -2.31
C VAL A 389 -19.29 -11.49 -1.44
N SER A 390 -18.98 -11.78 -0.18
CA SER A 390 -18.35 -10.83 0.73
C SER A 390 -16.84 -10.98 0.65
N GLU A 391 -16.17 -9.99 0.07
CA GLU A 391 -14.73 -9.78 0.27
C GLU A 391 -14.54 -9.03 1.60
N GLU A 392 -14.16 -9.76 2.65
CA GLU A 392 -13.68 -9.16 3.89
C GLU A 392 -12.23 -8.71 3.71
N SER A 393 -11.98 -7.41 3.68
CA SER A 393 -10.66 -6.84 3.98
C SER A 393 -10.81 -5.89 5.17
N SER A 394 -10.22 -6.26 6.29
CA SER A 394 -10.24 -5.53 7.56
C SER A 394 -9.46 -4.21 7.45
N GLU A 395 -10.15 -3.08 7.58
CA GLU A 395 -9.55 -1.73 7.56
C GLU A 395 -9.47 -1.17 9.00
N LEU A 396 -8.27 -0.83 9.45
CA LEU A 396 -7.99 -0.12 10.72
C LEU A 396 -7.39 1.26 10.41
N SER A 397 -7.72 2.25 11.24
CA SER A 397 -7.44 3.68 11.03
C SER A 397 -6.05 4.11 11.49
N ASP A 398 -5.35 4.86 10.64
CA ASP A 398 -4.23 5.76 10.97
C ASP A 398 -4.72 7.00 11.73
N VAL A 399 -4.15 7.26 12.91
CA VAL A 399 -4.17 8.57 13.55
C VAL A 399 -2.74 9.04 13.78
N ALA A 400 -2.52 10.32 13.43
CA ALA A 400 -1.41 11.21 13.76
C ALA A 400 0.01 10.84 13.27
N SER A 401 0.59 11.70 12.44
CA SER A 401 1.98 12.15 12.52
C SER A 401 2.09 13.52 11.83
N GLU A 402 2.78 14.44 12.50
CA GLU A 402 2.87 15.87 12.25
C GLU A 402 3.88 16.22 11.14
N ASP A 403 3.65 17.36 10.50
CA ASP A 403 4.55 18.05 9.57
C ASP A 403 5.80 18.55 10.30
N LEU A 404 6.97 18.37 9.69
CA LEU A 404 8.17 19.16 10.01
C LEU A 404 8.88 19.55 8.71
N THR A 405 8.55 20.74 8.20
CA THR A 405 9.47 21.56 7.41
C THR A 405 9.80 22.79 8.25
N SER A 406 10.95 22.76 8.93
CA SER A 406 11.58 23.96 9.48
C SER A 406 12.89 24.17 8.73
N GLU A 407 12.88 25.12 7.80
CA GLU A 407 14.08 25.76 7.30
C GLU A 407 14.63 26.62 8.44
N GLU A 408 15.77 26.21 9.03
CA GLU A 408 16.59 27.13 9.81
C GLU A 408 17.69 27.67 8.89
N GLU A 409 17.61 28.97 8.59
CA GLU A 409 18.75 29.73 8.09
C GLU A 409 19.81 29.82 9.18
N ALA A 410 21.04 29.40 8.85
CA ALA A 410 22.22 29.69 9.64
C ALA A 410 22.89 30.96 9.08
N PRO A 411 23.34 31.90 9.94
CA PRO A 411 23.92 33.18 9.51
C PRO A 411 25.35 32.98 9.01
N SER A 412 25.66 33.57 7.86
CA SER A 412 27.02 33.71 7.34
C SER A 412 27.61 35.05 7.79
N ASP A 413 28.47 35.03 8.80
CA ASP A 413 29.44 36.11 9.04
C ASP A 413 30.78 35.47 9.41
N LEU A 414 31.66 35.38 8.41
CA LEU A 414 33.10 35.19 8.58
C LEU A 414 33.74 36.38 7.89
N GLU A 415 34.10 37.38 8.70
CA GLU A 415 35.05 38.42 8.34
C GLU A 415 36.39 37.77 8.00
N MET A 416 36.89 38.02 6.79
CA MET A 416 38.31 37.88 6.47
C MET A 416 38.78 39.23 5.96
N GLU A 417 39.80 39.71 6.66
CA GLU A 417 40.50 40.98 6.52
C GLU A 417 41.16 41.11 5.15
N ASP A 418 41.08 42.30 4.56
CA ASP A 418 42.05 42.86 3.62
C ASP A 418 42.04 44.40 3.80
N ASP A 419 42.94 44.87 4.68
CA ASP A 419 43.81 46.07 4.58
C ASP A 419 44.37 46.50 5.95
#